data_AF-G7VE50-F1
#
_entry.id   AF-G7VE50-F1
#
_cell.length_a   1.000
_cell.length_b   1.000
_cell.length_c   1.000
_cell.angle_alpha   90.00
_cell.angle_beta   90.00
_cell.angle_gamma   90.00
#
_symmetry.space_group_name_H-M   'P 1'
#
loop_
_entity.id
_entity.type
_entity.pdbx_description
1 polymer ?
#
loop_
_entity_poly.entity_id
_entity_poly.type
_entity_poly.pdbx_seq_one_letter_code
_entity_poly.pdbx_strand_id
1 'polypeptide(L)'
;MAPQPALYRIVTPEGWAVLPPGAEATLWPPVDLPKARVLDTAGHRALIPISITVVKVLAEPSRGMYELKARRRYQVAAARTDRASQPPRGVSHELRIYCGGGPCDLSPLYMLALPRGATAVVRGYIDTQPTARWAPAPPPEGDPKAGLDILADPRRVQLLITLVYDKSRATRQKACTHELWTPCPGEAPGRYTTAALHALRLIAHFLPNTYEE
;
A
#
# COMPACT_ATOMS: atom_id res chain seq x y z
N MET A 1 -27.95 -1.05 -22.04
CA MET A 1 -27.27 -1.19 -20.73
C MET A 1 -25.81 -1.48 -21.03
N ALA A 2 -24.88 -0.56 -20.74
CA ALA A 2 -23.46 -0.87 -20.87
C ALA A 2 -23.07 -1.92 -19.81
N PRO A 3 -22.25 -2.93 -20.14
CA PRO A 3 -21.78 -3.89 -19.16
C PRO A 3 -21.06 -3.15 -18.03
N GLN A 4 -21.41 -3.44 -16.78
CA GLN A 4 -20.67 -2.90 -15.65
C GLN A 4 -19.23 -3.40 -15.74
N PRO A 5 -18.21 -2.53 -15.62
CA PRO A 5 -16.82 -2.97 -15.61
C PRO A 5 -16.62 -3.93 -14.42
N ALA A 6 -15.95 -5.05 -14.69
CA ALA A 6 -15.58 -5.99 -13.64
C ALA A 6 -14.60 -5.32 -12.67
N LEU A 7 -14.92 -5.38 -11.37
CA LEU A 7 -14.09 -4.78 -10.32
C LEU A 7 -13.27 -5.86 -9.61
N TYR A 8 -11.97 -5.60 -9.45
CA TYR A 8 -11.02 -6.52 -8.82
C TYR A 8 -10.36 -5.87 -7.61
N ARG A 9 -10.18 -6.62 -6.51
CA ARG A 9 -9.51 -6.11 -5.31
C ARG A 9 -8.07 -5.69 -5.60
N ILE A 10 -7.64 -4.55 -5.06
CA ILE A 10 -6.25 -4.08 -5.14
C ILE A 10 -5.31 -5.02 -4.38
N VAL A 11 -5.69 -5.41 -3.17
CA VAL A 11 -4.94 -6.35 -2.32
C VAL A 11 -5.87 -7.43 -1.79
N THR A 12 -5.30 -8.63 -1.65
CA THR A 12 -5.96 -9.86 -1.22
C THR A 12 -5.03 -10.63 -0.28
N PRO A 13 -5.51 -11.66 0.43
CA PRO A 13 -4.62 -12.58 1.17
C PRO A 13 -3.45 -13.14 0.35
N GLU A 14 -3.65 -13.31 -0.95
CA GLU A 14 -2.69 -13.85 -1.91
C GLU A 14 -1.65 -12.79 -2.33
N GLY A 15 -1.91 -11.51 -2.11
CA GLY A 15 -1.00 -10.41 -2.41
C GLY A 15 -1.63 -9.22 -3.13
N TRP A 16 -0.75 -8.37 -3.63
CA TRP A 16 -1.05 -7.17 -4.39
C TRP A 16 -1.39 -7.51 -5.84
N ALA A 17 -2.37 -6.82 -6.41
CA ALA A 17 -2.65 -6.87 -7.85
C ALA A 17 -1.39 -6.50 -8.64
N VAL A 18 -1.05 -7.32 -9.64
CA VAL A 18 0.02 -7.07 -10.59
C VAL A 18 -0.59 -6.66 -11.92
N LEU A 19 -0.09 -5.57 -12.48
CA LEU A 19 -0.52 -5.03 -13.78
C LEU A 19 0.67 -5.04 -14.76
N PRO A 20 0.44 -5.42 -16.04
CA PRO A 20 1.49 -5.42 -17.04
C PRO A 20 1.86 -4.00 -17.50
N PRO A 21 3.02 -3.80 -18.13
CA PRO A 21 3.37 -2.53 -18.77
C PRO A 21 2.27 -2.06 -19.74
N GLY A 22 1.98 -0.76 -19.71
CA GLY A 22 0.92 -0.14 -20.52
C GLY A 22 -0.49 -0.25 -19.93
N ALA A 23 -0.70 -1.07 -18.90
CA ALA A 23 -1.98 -1.17 -18.23
C ALA A 23 -2.30 0.10 -17.43
N GLU A 24 -3.60 0.36 -17.32
CA GLU A 24 -4.12 1.50 -16.61
C GLU A 24 -5.41 1.11 -15.89
N ALA A 25 -5.54 1.50 -14.63
CA ALA A 25 -6.60 1.05 -13.74
C ALA A 25 -7.21 2.21 -12.96
N THR A 26 -8.53 2.40 -13.05
CA THR A 26 -9.28 3.36 -12.25
C THR A 26 -9.50 2.80 -10.83
N LEU A 27 -9.22 3.61 -9.82
CA LEU A 27 -9.34 3.23 -8.41
C LEU A 27 -10.75 3.49 -7.88
N TRP A 28 -11.28 2.54 -7.11
CA TRP A 28 -12.58 2.63 -6.43
C TRP A 28 -12.41 2.29 -4.94
N PRO A 29 -12.46 3.27 -4.00
CA PRO A 29 -12.53 4.71 -4.22
C PRO A 29 -11.17 5.33 -4.63
N PRO A 30 -11.14 6.62 -5.03
CA PRO A 30 -9.91 7.40 -5.11
C PRO A 30 -9.14 7.38 -3.78
N VAL A 31 -7.82 7.41 -3.90
CA VAL A 31 -6.89 7.27 -2.78
C VAL A 31 -6.21 8.61 -2.51
N ASP A 32 -6.51 9.20 -1.36
CA ASP A 32 -5.89 10.47 -0.95
C ASP A 32 -4.43 10.27 -0.51
N LEU A 33 -3.55 11.16 -0.96
CA LEU A 33 -2.16 11.17 -0.52
C LEU A 33 -1.92 12.18 0.61
N PRO A 34 -1.05 11.86 1.59
CA PRO A 34 -0.53 12.84 2.53
C PRO A 34 0.21 13.98 1.81
N LYS A 35 0.06 15.22 2.31
CA LYS A 35 0.68 16.44 1.75
C LYS A 35 2.17 16.30 1.43
N ALA A 36 2.96 15.67 2.31
CA ALA A 36 4.39 15.46 2.06
C ALA A 36 4.64 14.58 0.82
N ARG A 37 3.86 13.51 0.64
CA ARG A 37 3.98 12.59 -0.50
C ARG A 37 3.57 13.21 -1.82
N VAL A 38 2.68 14.20 -1.77
CA VAL A 38 2.32 15.01 -2.94
C VAL A 38 3.52 15.79 -3.48
N LEU A 39 4.34 16.38 -2.59
CA LEU A 39 5.54 17.10 -3.01
C LEU A 39 6.55 16.16 -3.67
N ASP A 40 6.75 14.98 -3.08
CA ASP A 40 7.70 13.98 -3.58
C ASP A 40 7.34 13.48 -5.00
N THR A 41 6.04 13.29 -5.26
CA THR A 41 5.59 12.56 -6.47
C THR A 41 5.02 13.44 -7.57
N ALA A 42 4.43 14.59 -7.25
CA ALA A 42 3.76 15.46 -8.22
C ALA A 42 4.56 16.73 -8.55
N GLY A 43 5.67 17.01 -7.83
CA GLY A 43 6.51 18.17 -8.07
C GLY A 43 5.78 19.51 -7.91
N HIS A 44 4.70 19.55 -7.11
CA HIS A 44 3.92 20.77 -6.89
C HIS A 44 4.70 21.79 -6.06
N ARG A 45 4.59 23.07 -6.39
CA ARG A 45 5.13 24.19 -5.59
C ARG A 45 4.30 24.50 -4.33
N ALA A 46 3.08 23.97 -4.23
CA ALA A 46 2.15 24.20 -3.14
C ALA A 46 1.46 22.91 -2.69
N LEU A 47 1.10 22.83 -1.41
CA LEU A 47 0.48 21.66 -0.76
C LEU A 47 -1.01 21.50 -1.08
N ILE A 48 -1.34 21.42 -2.36
CA ILE A 48 -2.70 21.15 -2.82
C ILE A 48 -3.01 19.68 -2.52
N PRO A 49 -4.12 19.35 -1.83
CA PRO A 49 -4.55 17.97 -1.67
C PRO A 49 -4.78 17.32 -3.04
N ILE A 50 -4.21 16.14 -3.27
CA ILE A 50 -4.48 15.35 -4.46
C ILE A 50 -5.03 13.98 -4.06
N SER A 51 -5.88 13.45 -4.94
CA SER A 51 -6.39 12.08 -4.84
C SER A 51 -5.90 11.33 -6.07
N ILE A 52 -5.27 10.17 -5.85
CA ILE A 52 -4.97 9.24 -6.94
C ILE A 52 -6.27 8.56 -7.34
N THR A 53 -6.66 8.75 -8.59
CA THR A 53 -7.89 8.19 -9.16
C THR A 53 -7.60 7.09 -10.17
N VAL A 54 -6.38 7.07 -10.71
CA VAL A 54 -5.92 6.12 -11.72
C VAL A 54 -4.51 5.66 -11.37
N VAL A 55 -4.16 4.40 -11.65
CA VAL A 55 -2.78 3.90 -11.65
C VAL A 55 -2.40 3.47 -13.05
N LYS A 56 -1.23 3.90 -13.52
CA LYS A 56 -0.68 3.54 -14.83
C LYS A 56 0.68 2.89 -14.69
N VAL A 57 0.84 1.69 -15.26
CA VAL A 57 2.15 1.02 -15.33
C VAL A 57 2.85 1.42 -16.62
N LEU A 58 4.02 2.02 -16.51
CA LEU A 58 4.80 2.48 -17.66
C LEU A 58 5.72 1.37 -18.18
N ALA A 59 5.85 1.29 -19.51
CA ALA A 59 6.87 0.46 -20.17
C ALA A 59 8.27 1.09 -20.10
N GLU A 60 8.34 2.42 -20.02
CA GLU A 60 9.57 3.20 -19.95
C GLU A 60 9.48 4.25 -18.83
N PRO A 61 10.60 4.63 -18.20
CA PRO A 61 10.57 5.66 -17.17
C PRO A 61 10.19 7.01 -17.76
N SER A 62 9.45 7.80 -17.01
CA SER A 62 9.15 9.19 -17.34
C SER A 62 10.10 10.16 -16.63
N ARG A 63 10.22 11.38 -17.13
CA ARG A 63 11.07 12.41 -16.51
C ARG A 63 10.51 12.81 -15.14
N GLY A 64 11.41 12.95 -14.14
CA GLY A 64 11.05 13.46 -12.82
C GLY A 64 10.40 12.43 -11.89
N MET A 65 10.55 11.13 -12.18
CA MET A 65 10.08 10.09 -11.28
C MET A 65 10.94 10.00 -10.01
N TYR A 66 10.26 9.84 -8.88
CA TYR A 66 10.85 9.60 -7.58
C TYR A 66 11.13 8.10 -7.40
N GLU A 67 12.32 7.74 -6.92
CA GLU A 67 12.66 6.35 -6.61
C GLU A 67 12.21 5.99 -5.19
N LEU A 68 11.26 5.06 -5.08
CA LEU A 68 10.92 4.41 -3.82
C LEU A 68 11.93 3.30 -3.56
N LYS A 69 12.90 3.60 -2.69
CA LYS A 69 13.88 2.63 -2.21
C LYS A 69 13.20 1.61 -1.29
N ALA A 70 12.88 0.46 -1.88
CA ALA A 70 12.40 -0.73 -1.19
C ALA A 70 13.32 -1.91 -1.55
N ARG A 71 13.03 -3.12 -1.06
CA ARG A 71 13.69 -4.35 -1.53
C ARG A 71 13.44 -4.60 -3.03
N ARG A 72 12.46 -3.92 -3.61
CA ARG A 72 12.22 -3.80 -5.06
C ARG A 72 12.35 -2.34 -5.48
N ARG A 73 12.81 -2.09 -6.70
CA ARG A 73 12.95 -0.73 -7.22
C ARG A 73 11.65 -0.32 -7.91
N TYR A 74 11.02 0.72 -7.37
CA TYR A 74 9.88 1.38 -8.00
C TYR A 74 10.26 2.82 -8.29
N GLN A 75 9.97 3.26 -9.51
CA GLN A 75 9.95 4.68 -9.82
C GLN A 75 8.48 5.12 -9.90
N VAL A 76 8.17 6.26 -9.30
CA VAL A 76 6.80 6.76 -9.23
C VAL A 76 6.74 8.26 -9.56
N ALA A 77 5.66 8.66 -10.22
CA ALA A 77 5.30 10.06 -10.39
C ALA A 77 3.78 10.19 -10.36
N ALA A 78 3.29 11.37 -10.02
CA ALA A 78 1.87 11.71 -10.11
C ALA A 78 1.68 12.79 -11.18
N ALA A 79 0.70 12.60 -12.06
CA ALA A 79 0.32 13.57 -13.09
C ALA A 79 -1.17 13.87 -12.99
N ARG A 80 -1.61 15.07 -13.40
CA ARG A 80 -3.04 15.39 -13.41
C ARG A 80 -3.81 14.47 -14.36
N THR A 81 -5.05 14.15 -13.98
CA THR A 81 -6.01 13.45 -14.84
C THR A 81 -7.40 14.05 -14.62
N ASP A 82 -8.28 13.85 -15.59
CA ASP A 82 -9.70 14.18 -15.54
C ASP A 82 -10.58 12.96 -15.21
N ARG A 83 -9.98 11.77 -15.05
CA ARG A 83 -10.70 10.54 -14.73
C ARG A 83 -10.83 10.30 -13.25
N ALA A 84 -12.03 9.93 -12.82
CA ALA A 84 -12.31 9.48 -11.47
C ALA A 84 -13.55 8.57 -11.47
N SER A 85 -13.54 7.56 -10.61
CA SER A 85 -14.67 6.68 -10.33
C SER A 85 -15.81 7.38 -9.57
N GLN A 86 -15.44 8.30 -8.69
CA GLN A 86 -16.32 9.12 -7.86
C GLN A 86 -15.63 10.45 -7.58
N PRO A 87 -16.37 11.50 -7.15
CA PRO A 87 -15.79 12.80 -6.81
C PRO A 87 -14.63 12.65 -5.79
N PRO A 88 -13.39 13.04 -6.17
CA PRO A 88 -12.25 12.99 -5.27
C PRO A 88 -12.33 14.09 -4.21
N ARG A 89 -11.61 13.92 -3.10
CA ARG A 89 -11.49 14.97 -2.06
C ARG A 89 -10.44 16.02 -2.42
N GLY A 90 -9.49 15.67 -3.28
CA GLY A 90 -8.47 16.56 -3.82
C GLY A 90 -8.50 16.62 -5.34
N VAL A 91 -7.47 17.22 -5.94
CA VAL A 91 -7.32 17.25 -7.40
C VAL A 91 -6.99 15.85 -7.91
N SER A 92 -7.74 15.37 -8.91
CA SER A 92 -7.51 14.07 -9.56
C SER A 92 -6.12 13.96 -10.16
N HIS A 93 -5.39 12.91 -9.79
CA HIS A 93 -4.10 12.55 -10.36
C HIS A 93 -4.05 11.06 -10.72
N GLU A 94 -3.29 10.74 -11.75
CA GLU A 94 -2.84 9.38 -12.04
C GLU A 94 -1.48 9.13 -11.37
N LEU A 95 -1.33 7.97 -10.73
CA LEU A 95 -0.05 7.47 -10.25
C LEU A 95 0.61 6.67 -11.38
N ARG A 96 1.75 7.14 -11.88
CA ARG A 96 2.59 6.44 -12.84
C ARG A 96 3.63 5.62 -12.11
N ILE A 97 3.72 4.33 -12.39
CA ILE A 97 4.66 3.39 -11.77
C ILE A 97 5.51 2.75 -12.86
N TYR A 98 6.82 2.68 -12.64
CA TYR A 98 7.76 1.98 -13.50
C TYR A 98 8.60 0.97 -12.68
N CYS A 99 8.65 -0.27 -13.15
CA CYS A 99 9.34 -1.39 -12.49
C CYS A 99 10.38 -2.06 -13.41
N GLY A 100 11.17 -1.26 -14.13
CA GLY A 100 12.22 -1.79 -15.01
C GLY A 100 11.69 -2.42 -16.30
N GLY A 101 10.59 -1.92 -16.84
CA GLY A 101 9.95 -2.39 -18.08
C GLY A 101 9.09 -3.64 -17.93
N GLY A 102 9.03 -4.23 -16.72
CA GLY A 102 8.19 -5.39 -16.41
C GLY A 102 6.89 -5.05 -15.68
N PRO A 103 6.07 -6.07 -15.33
CA PRO A 103 4.86 -5.89 -14.55
C PRO A 103 5.12 -5.28 -13.17
N CYS A 104 4.21 -4.40 -12.73
CA CYS A 104 4.27 -3.76 -11.42
C CYS A 104 3.12 -4.26 -10.53
N ASP A 105 3.43 -4.57 -9.28
CA ASP A 105 2.40 -4.71 -8.25
C ASP A 105 1.98 -3.35 -7.69
N LEU A 106 0.78 -3.27 -7.13
CA LEU A 106 0.21 -2.01 -6.64
C LEU A 106 0.61 -1.63 -5.21
N SER A 107 1.54 -2.34 -4.58
CA SER A 107 1.99 -1.99 -3.22
C SER A 107 2.60 -0.58 -3.06
N PRO A 108 3.22 0.07 -4.08
CA PRO A 108 3.68 1.45 -3.95
C PRO A 108 2.55 2.44 -3.66
N LEU A 109 1.34 2.19 -4.19
CA LEU A 109 0.16 3.02 -3.91
C LEU A 109 -0.14 3.03 -2.40
N TYR A 110 -0.06 1.87 -1.75
CA TYR A 110 -0.25 1.76 -0.31
C TYR A 110 0.80 2.54 0.47
N MET A 111 2.08 2.35 0.14
CA MET A 111 3.17 3.04 0.82
C MET A 111 3.07 4.56 0.71
N LEU A 112 2.65 5.08 -0.44
CA LEU A 112 2.42 6.50 -0.64
C LEU A 112 1.19 7.03 0.10
N ALA A 113 0.16 6.19 0.25
CA ALA A 113 -1.11 6.56 0.88
C ALA A 113 -1.07 6.51 2.41
N LEU A 114 -0.07 5.87 3.02
CA LEU A 114 -0.01 5.69 4.46
C LEU A 114 0.11 7.02 5.24
N PRO A 115 -0.53 7.13 6.42
CA PRO A 115 -1.53 6.20 6.96
C PRO A 115 -2.97 6.50 6.46
N ARG A 116 -3.21 7.67 5.85
CA ARG A 116 -4.57 8.20 5.62
C ARG A 116 -5.36 7.47 4.54
N GLY A 117 -4.71 7.04 3.45
CA GLY A 117 -5.33 6.32 2.36
C GLY A 117 -5.24 4.79 2.48
N ALA A 118 -4.75 4.27 3.62
CA ALA A 118 -4.55 2.84 3.84
C ALA A 118 -5.83 2.03 3.61
N THR A 119 -6.94 2.46 4.24
CA THR A 119 -8.25 1.81 4.11
C THR A 119 -8.74 1.81 2.66
N ALA A 120 -8.59 2.94 1.95
CA ALA A 120 -9.03 3.08 0.57
C ALA A 120 -8.28 2.12 -0.37
N VAL A 121 -6.98 1.93 -0.14
CA VAL A 121 -6.18 0.96 -0.91
C VAL A 121 -6.54 -0.48 -0.52
N VAL A 122 -6.60 -0.79 0.77
CA VAL A 122 -6.78 -2.19 1.22
C VAL A 122 -8.17 -2.73 0.90
N ARG A 123 -9.19 -1.88 1.02
CA ARG A 123 -10.58 -2.25 0.71
C ARG A 123 -10.99 -1.86 -0.71
N GLY A 124 -10.11 -1.21 -1.46
CA GLY A 124 -10.40 -0.69 -2.78
C GLY A 124 -10.37 -1.74 -3.89
N TYR A 125 -10.85 -1.29 -5.03
CA TYR A 125 -10.94 -2.06 -6.26
C TYR A 125 -10.31 -1.30 -7.43
N ILE A 126 -10.00 -2.04 -8.48
CA ILE A 126 -9.61 -1.57 -9.80
C ILE A 126 -10.53 -2.15 -10.86
N ASP A 127 -10.75 -1.41 -11.94
CA ASP A 127 -11.55 -1.80 -13.10
C ASP A 127 -10.76 -2.61 -14.15
N THR A 128 -9.57 -3.06 -13.80
CA THR A 128 -8.66 -3.77 -14.68
C THR A 128 -8.26 -5.11 -14.07
N GLN A 129 -8.36 -6.18 -14.86
CA GLN A 129 -8.03 -7.52 -14.40
C GLN A 129 -6.52 -7.64 -14.10
N PRO A 130 -6.14 -8.02 -12.87
CA PRO A 130 -4.75 -8.31 -12.54
C PRO A 130 -4.24 -9.53 -13.31
N THR A 131 -2.99 -9.48 -13.77
CA THR A 131 -2.33 -10.63 -14.41
C THR A 131 -1.77 -11.62 -13.39
N ALA A 132 -1.49 -11.15 -12.17
CA ALA A 132 -1.00 -11.97 -11.07
C ALA A 132 -1.31 -11.33 -9.70
N ARG A 133 -0.97 -12.08 -8.63
CA ARG A 133 -0.90 -11.59 -7.25
C ARG A 133 0.54 -11.71 -6.77
N TRP A 134 1.07 -10.65 -6.16
CA TRP A 134 2.43 -10.64 -5.65
C TRP A 134 2.50 -10.40 -4.14
N ALA A 135 3.31 -11.20 -3.45
CA ALA A 135 3.67 -11.03 -2.04
C ALA A 135 5.13 -11.51 -1.83
N PRO A 136 5.91 -10.87 -0.96
CA PRO A 136 7.35 -11.13 -0.81
C PRO A 136 7.71 -12.40 0.00
N ALA A 137 6.76 -13.03 0.69
CA ALA A 137 6.96 -14.24 1.49
C ALA A 137 5.73 -15.17 1.36
N PRO A 138 5.78 -16.44 1.80
CA PRO A 138 4.58 -17.27 1.96
C PRO A 138 3.68 -16.75 3.09
N PRO A 139 2.36 -17.03 3.08
CA PRO A 139 1.50 -16.72 4.21
C PRO A 139 1.93 -17.52 5.44
N PRO A 140 1.99 -16.93 6.65
CA PRO A 140 2.00 -17.72 7.88
C PRO A 140 0.71 -18.57 7.97
N GLU A 141 0.72 -19.60 8.81
CA GLU A 141 -0.47 -20.40 9.11
C GLU A 141 -1.53 -19.57 9.87
N GLY A 142 -2.80 -19.69 9.50
CA GLY A 142 -3.91 -19.01 10.18
C GLY A 142 -4.86 -18.27 9.22
N ASP A 143 -5.70 -17.39 9.76
CA ASP A 143 -6.63 -16.57 8.96
C ASP A 143 -5.93 -15.32 8.40
N PRO A 144 -5.71 -15.25 7.06
CA PRO A 144 -5.02 -14.13 6.45
C PRO A 144 -5.87 -12.86 6.35
N LYS A 145 -7.19 -12.93 6.55
CA LYS A 145 -8.08 -11.76 6.45
C LYS A 145 -7.80 -10.76 7.56
N ALA A 146 -7.49 -11.23 8.76
CA ALA A 146 -7.13 -10.38 9.89
C ALA A 146 -5.89 -9.50 9.60
N GLY A 147 -4.97 -9.97 8.76
CA GLY A 147 -3.83 -9.17 8.30
C GLY A 147 -4.25 -7.98 7.42
N LEU A 148 -5.24 -8.18 6.54
CA LEU A 148 -5.81 -7.08 5.75
C LEU A 148 -6.55 -6.08 6.64
N ASP A 149 -7.22 -6.55 7.70
CA ASP A 149 -7.92 -5.67 8.63
C ASP A 149 -6.93 -4.77 9.39
N ILE A 150 -5.77 -5.29 9.77
CA ILE A 150 -4.67 -4.50 10.36
C ILE A 150 -4.15 -3.45 9.38
N LEU A 151 -3.92 -3.81 8.11
CA LEU A 151 -3.46 -2.85 7.09
C LEU A 151 -4.53 -1.80 6.76
N ALA A 152 -5.80 -2.16 6.84
CA ALA A 152 -6.89 -1.22 6.58
C ALA A 152 -7.10 -0.20 7.72
N ASP A 153 -6.58 -0.44 8.92
CA ASP A 153 -6.71 0.45 10.08
C ASP A 153 -5.46 1.37 10.21
N PRO A 154 -5.62 2.69 10.00
CA PRO A 154 -4.51 3.65 10.07
C PRO A 154 -3.73 3.65 11.40
N ARG A 155 -4.40 3.36 12.52
CA ARG A 155 -3.76 3.32 13.85
C ARG A 155 -2.99 2.02 14.02
N ARG A 156 -3.59 0.88 13.65
CA ARG A 156 -2.94 -0.43 13.75
C ARG A 156 -1.73 -0.52 12.83
N VAL A 157 -1.82 -0.06 11.57
CA VAL A 157 -0.66 -0.06 10.66
C VAL A 157 0.46 0.88 11.14
N GLN A 158 0.12 2.07 11.63
CA GLN A 158 1.12 3.00 12.15
C GLN A 158 1.87 2.38 13.33
N LEU A 159 1.14 1.74 14.25
CA LEU A 159 1.74 1.05 15.39
C LEU A 159 2.53 -0.19 14.97
N LEU A 160 2.07 -0.95 13.98
CA LEU A 160 2.79 -2.09 13.41
C LEU A 160 4.14 -1.65 12.85
N ILE A 161 4.17 -0.57 12.07
CA ILE A 161 5.41 0.02 11.54
C ILE A 161 6.27 0.57 12.68
N THR A 162 5.71 1.23 13.70
CA THR A 162 6.50 1.67 14.86
C THR A 162 7.13 0.48 15.60
N LEU A 163 6.40 -0.62 15.77
CA LEU A 163 6.91 -1.84 16.40
C LEU A 163 8.03 -2.51 15.59
N VAL A 164 8.14 -2.21 14.29
CA VAL A 164 9.25 -2.56 13.39
C VAL A 164 10.48 -1.65 13.59
N TYR A 165 10.46 -0.64 14.44
CA TYR A 165 11.69 0.13 14.71
C TYR A 165 11.96 0.28 16.20
N ASP A 166 10.92 0.16 17.02
CA ASP A 166 11.00 0.28 18.46
C ASP A 166 10.37 -0.93 19.15
N LYS A 167 11.22 -1.72 19.83
CA LYS A 167 10.83 -2.86 20.68
C LYS A 167 10.77 -2.50 22.16
N SER A 168 10.74 -1.22 22.51
CA SER A 168 10.58 -0.77 23.90
C SER A 168 9.35 -1.41 24.55
N ARG A 169 9.38 -1.56 25.88
CA ARG A 169 8.25 -2.07 26.65
C ARG A 169 6.97 -1.28 26.39
N ALA A 170 7.08 0.05 26.29
CA ALA A 170 5.95 0.94 26.03
C ALA A 170 5.30 0.67 24.65
N THR A 171 6.10 0.49 23.61
CA THR A 171 5.60 0.18 22.26
C THR A 171 5.00 -1.22 22.20
N ARG A 172 5.63 -2.22 22.83
CA ARG A 172 5.08 -3.58 22.94
C ARG A 172 3.76 -3.64 23.71
N GLN A 173 3.61 -2.87 24.78
CA GLN A 173 2.37 -2.81 25.56
C GLN A 173 1.21 -2.22 24.75
N LYS A 174 1.47 -1.13 24.02
CA LYS A 174 0.51 -0.57 23.05
C LYS A 174 0.17 -1.61 21.97
N ALA A 175 1.17 -2.26 21.40
CA ALA A 175 0.98 -3.27 20.36
C ALA A 175 0.13 -4.46 20.82
N CYS A 176 0.34 -4.94 22.06
CA CYS A 176 -0.49 -5.97 22.66
C CYS A 176 -1.96 -5.51 22.79
N THR A 177 -2.21 -4.28 23.23
CA THR A 177 -3.57 -3.71 23.34
C THR A 177 -4.28 -3.64 21.98
N HIS A 178 -3.51 -3.56 20.89
CA HIS A 178 -4.01 -3.56 19.51
C HIS A 178 -3.87 -4.92 18.81
N GLU A 179 -3.64 -6.01 19.56
CA GLU A 179 -3.58 -7.39 19.04
C GLU A 179 -2.44 -7.62 18.03
N LEU A 180 -1.39 -6.80 18.08
CA LEU A 180 -0.23 -6.89 17.19
C LEU A 180 0.93 -7.69 17.81
N TRP A 181 0.93 -7.87 19.14
CA TRP A 181 2.04 -8.46 19.90
C TRP A 181 1.55 -9.36 21.03
N THR A 182 2.31 -10.42 21.34
CA THR A 182 2.04 -11.38 22.42
C THR A 182 3.37 -11.90 23.01
N PRO A 183 3.50 -12.23 24.31
CA PRO A 183 2.47 -12.18 25.35
C PRO A 183 2.16 -10.76 25.83
N CYS A 184 0.92 -10.57 26.28
CA CYS A 184 0.47 -9.35 26.95
C CYS A 184 0.91 -9.37 28.42
N PRO A 185 1.37 -8.23 29.00
CA PRO A 185 1.24 -6.85 28.50
C PRO A 185 2.46 -6.32 27.71
N GLY A 186 3.10 -7.13 26.85
CA GLY A 186 4.26 -6.71 26.06
C GLY A 186 5.60 -7.07 26.69
N GLU A 187 5.64 -8.16 27.45
CA GLU A 187 6.85 -8.68 28.10
C GLU A 187 7.82 -9.31 27.08
N ALA A 188 9.08 -9.46 27.50
CA ALA A 188 10.12 -10.12 26.71
C ALA A 188 10.38 -11.53 27.29
N PRO A 189 10.62 -12.56 26.45
CA PRO A 189 10.56 -12.53 24.98
C PRO A 189 9.10 -12.48 24.48
N GLY A 190 8.87 -11.76 23.38
CA GLY A 190 7.56 -11.68 22.74
C GLY A 190 7.67 -11.75 21.23
N ARG A 191 6.54 -11.91 20.56
CA ARG A 191 6.43 -12.07 19.11
C ARG A 191 5.21 -11.34 18.56
N TYR A 192 5.22 -11.13 17.24
CA TYR A 192 4.04 -10.68 16.53
C TYR A 192 2.92 -11.74 16.58
N THR A 193 1.66 -11.28 16.58
CA THR A 193 0.53 -12.19 16.36
C THR A 193 0.51 -12.69 14.91
N THR A 194 -0.16 -13.81 14.65
CA THR A 194 -0.33 -14.35 13.29
C THR A 194 -0.92 -13.32 12.33
N ALA A 195 -1.94 -12.57 12.77
CA ALA A 195 -2.54 -11.50 11.97
C ALA A 195 -1.52 -10.39 11.63
N ALA A 196 -0.70 -9.98 12.61
CA ALA A 196 0.36 -9.01 12.37
C ALA A 196 1.45 -9.54 11.43
N LEU A 197 1.78 -10.83 11.48
CA LEU A 197 2.70 -11.46 10.53
C LEU A 197 2.12 -11.47 9.10
N HIS A 198 0.83 -11.75 8.92
CA HIS A 198 0.16 -11.63 7.61
C HIS A 198 0.22 -10.18 7.07
N ALA A 199 0.00 -9.19 7.94
CA ALA A 199 0.10 -7.78 7.56
C ALA A 199 1.54 -7.40 7.16
N LEU A 200 2.54 -7.76 8.00
CA LEU A 200 3.95 -7.51 7.74
C LEU A 200 4.41 -8.13 6.43
N ARG A 201 4.04 -9.39 6.16
CA ARG A 201 4.32 -10.08 4.92
C ARG A 201 3.97 -9.22 3.71
N LEU A 202 2.79 -8.62 3.67
CA LEU A 202 2.33 -7.84 2.52
C LEU A 202 3.13 -6.54 2.31
N ILE A 203 3.79 -6.02 3.35
CA ILE A 203 4.57 -4.77 3.27
C ILE A 203 6.07 -4.96 3.51
N ALA A 204 6.55 -6.18 3.72
CA ALA A 204 7.91 -6.48 4.20
C ALA A 204 9.01 -5.92 3.29
N HIS A 205 8.74 -5.79 2.00
CA HIS A 205 9.66 -5.23 1.03
C HIS A 205 9.89 -3.71 1.21
N PHE A 206 9.02 -3.00 1.93
CA PHE A 206 9.25 -1.60 2.35
C PHE A 206 9.93 -1.48 3.72
N LEU A 207 10.14 -2.60 4.42
CA LEU A 207 10.70 -2.64 5.77
C LEU A 207 12.19 -3.07 5.73
N PRO A 208 12.99 -2.71 6.74
CA PRO A 208 14.37 -3.16 6.85
C PRO A 208 14.46 -4.70 6.99
N ASN A 209 15.66 -5.26 6.81
CA ASN A 209 15.91 -6.71 6.78
C ASN A 209 15.67 -7.46 8.11
N THR A 210 15.16 -6.80 9.15
CA THR A 210 15.19 -7.26 10.54
C THR A 210 13.92 -8.00 11.03
N TYR A 211 13.07 -8.55 10.15
CA TYR A 211 11.80 -9.22 10.54
C TYR A 211 11.79 -10.75 10.40
N GLU A 212 12.89 -11.35 9.99
CA GLU A 212 13.00 -12.81 9.78
C GLU A 212 13.42 -13.58 11.05
N GLU A 213 13.19 -13.02 12.24
CA GLU A 213 13.38 -13.72 13.52
C GLU A 213 12.11 -14.42 14.01
#